data_AF-A0A9X0A870-F1
#
_entry.id   AF-A0A9X0A870-F1
#
_cell.length_a   1.000
_cell.length_b   1.000
_cell.length_c   1.000
_cell.angle_alpha   90.00
_cell.angle_beta   90.00
_cell.angle_gamma   90.00
#
_symmetry.space_group_name_H-M   'P 1'
#
loop_
_entity.id
_entity.type
_entity.pdbx_description
1 polymer ?
#
loop_
_entity_poly.entity_id
_entity_poly.type
_entity_poly.pdbx_seq_one_letter_code
_entity_poly.pdbx_strand_id
1 'polypeptide(L)'
;MIARLPKKHDLVDWDCAEALDIPEMVKSLEHIRKEGTFPPNLDSKEDQNSIGKCPVSGTEIEALKSQVKVWTQPGQPGHEILSDTDSPIRLYIFDGFLLYSKSLAPVQSQIDIKLFLRVSYEKAKGRREARSGYVTLEGFWEDPPGYVDKIVWPNYVEDHKWMFEGGDVEGQLKEDVVSDLSLKCQDGGLDIDMTTTLKWAVATVMESLPSFARGA
;
A
#
# COMPACT_ATOMS: atom_id res chain seq x y z
N MET A 1 18.57 18.42 5.22
CA MET A 1 19.64 17.46 5.57
C MET A 1 18.88 16.26 6.11
N ILE A 2 18.75 15.17 5.36
CA ILE A 2 18.13 13.95 5.90
C ILE A 2 19.06 13.49 7.04
N ALA A 3 18.50 13.25 8.22
CA ALA A 3 19.26 12.74 9.36
C ALA A 3 19.99 11.46 8.93
N ARG A 4 21.19 11.21 9.47
CA ARG A 4 21.90 9.96 9.18
C ARG A 4 21.01 8.79 9.60
N LEU A 5 20.69 7.92 8.64
CA LEU A 5 19.83 6.76 8.89
C LEU A 5 20.37 5.90 10.03
N PRO A 6 19.47 5.29 10.83
CA PRO A 6 19.89 4.42 11.91
C PRO A 6 20.64 3.20 11.37
N LYS A 7 21.42 2.58 12.25
CA LYS A 7 22.09 1.30 11.97
C LYS A 7 21.67 0.25 12.97
N LYS A 8 21.44 -0.97 12.49
CA LYS A 8 21.20 -2.18 13.29
C LYS A 8 22.09 -3.29 12.74
N HIS A 9 22.76 -4.04 13.62
CA HIS A 9 23.68 -5.11 13.20
C HIS A 9 24.73 -4.67 12.16
N ASP A 10 25.25 -3.44 12.31
CA ASP A 10 26.17 -2.75 11.38
C ASP A 10 25.63 -2.46 9.97
N LEU A 11 24.34 -2.76 9.72
CA LEU A 11 23.63 -2.47 8.48
C LEU A 11 22.86 -1.15 8.60
N VAL A 12 22.83 -0.37 7.51
CA VAL A 12 21.99 0.84 7.43
C VAL A 12 20.54 0.39 7.32
N ASP A 13 19.66 0.98 8.12
CA ASP A 13 18.26 0.63 8.16
C ASP A 13 17.43 1.52 7.22
N TRP A 14 17.07 0.96 6.06
CA TRP A 14 16.19 1.60 5.07
C TRP A 14 14.71 1.26 5.26
N ASP A 15 14.38 0.33 6.14
CA ASP A 15 13.02 -0.19 6.33
C ASP A 15 12.44 0.36 7.64
N CYS A 16 12.61 1.66 7.87
CA CYS A 16 12.17 2.37 9.07
C CYS A 16 11.53 3.73 8.75
N ALA A 17 10.82 4.31 9.71
CA ALA A 17 10.14 5.60 9.54
C ALA A 17 11.12 6.74 9.26
N GLU A 18 12.33 6.68 9.79
CA GLU A 18 13.39 7.67 9.59
C GLU A 18 13.93 7.69 8.15
N ALA A 19 13.67 6.63 7.38
CA ALA A 19 13.96 6.59 5.94
C ALA A 19 12.90 7.32 5.09
N LEU A 20 11.81 7.81 5.70
CA LEU A 20 10.71 8.47 5.02
C LEU A 20 10.62 9.95 5.42
N ASP A 21 10.37 10.82 4.44
CA ASP A 21 9.97 12.21 4.69
C ASP A 21 8.45 12.28 4.94
N ILE A 22 8.04 11.85 6.14
CA ILE A 22 6.63 11.81 6.54
C ILE A 22 5.95 13.20 6.42
N PRO A 23 6.57 14.31 6.87
CA PRO A 23 5.99 15.64 6.69
C PRO A 23 5.72 16.01 5.22
N GLU A 24 6.67 15.78 4.31
CA GLU A 24 6.45 16.07 2.89
C GLU A 24 5.39 15.14 2.27
N MET A 25 5.30 13.90 2.74
CA MET A 25 4.26 12.96 2.32
C MET A 25 2.85 13.43 2.74
N VAL A 26 2.68 13.88 3.98
CA VAL A 26 1.42 14.48 4.45
C VAL A 26 1.06 15.70 3.61
N LYS A 27 2.00 16.62 3.41
CA LYS A 27 1.80 17.82 2.58
C LYS A 27 1.42 17.47 1.13
N SER A 28 1.99 16.41 0.58
CA SER A 28 1.66 15.93 -0.76
C SER A 28 0.23 15.38 -0.82
N LEU A 29 -0.20 14.61 0.18
CA LEU A 29 -1.56 14.08 0.28
C LEU A 29 -2.59 15.20 0.50
N GLU A 30 -2.26 16.21 1.31
CA GLU A 30 -3.10 17.40 1.49
C GLU A 30 -3.27 18.18 0.18
N HIS A 31 -2.20 18.34 -0.61
CA HIS A 31 -2.27 18.94 -1.94
C HIS A 31 -3.16 18.13 -2.89
N ILE A 32 -2.99 16.81 -2.93
CA ILE A 32 -3.83 15.92 -3.76
C ILE A 32 -5.30 16.05 -3.37
N ARG A 33 -5.61 16.06 -2.06
CA ARG A 33 -6.97 16.21 -1.57
C ARG A 33 -7.58 17.56 -1.93
N LYS A 34 -6.78 18.63 -1.93
CA LYS A 34 -7.24 20.00 -2.22
C LYS A 34 -7.39 20.28 -3.71
N GLU A 35 -6.43 19.86 -4.52
CA GLU A 35 -6.33 20.27 -5.93
C GLU A 35 -6.73 19.15 -6.91
N GLY A 36 -6.81 17.90 -6.44
CA GLY A 36 -7.06 16.75 -7.31
C GLY A 36 -5.95 16.53 -8.33
N THR A 37 -4.71 16.89 -7.98
CA THR A 37 -3.49 16.73 -8.77
C THR A 37 -2.30 16.40 -7.88
N PHE A 38 -1.25 15.80 -8.44
CA PHE A 38 0.02 15.65 -7.72
C PHE A 38 0.73 16.99 -7.56
N PRO A 39 1.50 17.20 -6.46
CA PRO A 39 2.35 18.36 -6.32
C PRO A 39 3.33 18.47 -7.50
N PRO A 40 3.59 19.67 -8.04
CA PRO A 40 4.44 19.86 -9.21
C PRO A 40 5.92 19.47 -8.97
N ASN A 41 6.32 19.35 -7.72
CA ASN A 41 7.67 18.97 -7.27
C ASN A 41 7.80 17.49 -6.89
N LEU A 42 6.75 16.68 -7.05
CA LEU A 42 6.81 15.24 -6.79
C LEU A 42 7.49 14.54 -7.98
N ASP A 43 8.77 14.21 -7.84
CA ASP A 43 9.55 13.46 -8.82
C ASP A 43 9.70 12.00 -8.35
N SER A 44 9.05 11.07 -9.05
CA SER A 44 9.16 9.63 -8.79
C SER A 44 10.46 9.08 -9.36
N LYS A 45 11.10 8.18 -8.62
CA LYS A 45 12.23 7.37 -9.09
C LYS A 45 11.95 5.88 -9.00
N GLU A 46 10.83 5.52 -8.40
CA GLU A 46 10.41 4.16 -8.13
C GLU A 46 10.04 3.42 -9.42
N ASP A 47 9.61 4.15 -10.45
CA ASP A 47 9.37 3.69 -11.82
C ASP A 47 10.66 3.24 -12.54
N GLN A 48 11.83 3.56 -12.00
CA GLN A 48 13.12 3.12 -12.52
C GLN A 48 13.53 1.73 -12.00
N ASN A 49 12.82 1.19 -11.00
CA ASN A 49 13.09 -0.15 -10.50
C ASN A 49 12.65 -1.24 -11.50
N SER A 50 13.37 -2.36 -11.53
CA SER A 50 12.97 -3.50 -12.33
C SER A 50 11.70 -4.13 -11.76
N ILE A 51 10.62 -4.10 -12.53
CA ILE A 51 9.36 -4.75 -12.17
C ILE A 51 9.38 -6.17 -12.74
N GLY A 52 9.17 -7.16 -11.88
CA GLY A 52 9.02 -8.55 -12.29
C GLY A 52 7.78 -8.77 -13.16
N LYS A 53 7.65 -9.94 -13.77
CA LYS A 53 6.45 -10.29 -14.55
C LYS A 53 5.21 -10.25 -13.65
N CYS A 54 4.15 -9.57 -14.09
CA CYS A 54 2.87 -9.59 -13.40
C CYS A 54 2.35 -11.04 -13.28
N PRO A 55 2.08 -11.54 -12.06
CA PRO A 55 1.61 -12.90 -11.85
C PRO A 55 0.13 -13.09 -12.20
N VAL A 56 -0.63 -12.01 -12.38
CA VAL A 56 -2.04 -12.07 -12.80
C VAL A 56 -2.11 -12.18 -14.32
N SER A 57 -2.90 -13.12 -14.82
CA SER A 57 -3.07 -13.31 -16.26
C SER A 57 -3.78 -12.12 -16.92
N GLY A 58 -3.45 -11.85 -18.20
CA GLY A 58 -4.14 -10.81 -18.97
C GLY A 58 -5.65 -11.05 -19.08
N THR A 59 -6.07 -12.32 -19.17
CA THR A 59 -7.50 -12.68 -19.21
C THR A 59 -8.24 -12.29 -17.93
N GLU A 60 -7.63 -12.48 -16.76
CA GLU A 60 -8.21 -12.08 -15.47
C GLU A 60 -8.26 -10.55 -15.35
N ILE A 61 -7.23 -9.85 -15.80
CA ILE A 61 -7.21 -8.37 -15.84
C ILE A 61 -8.33 -7.83 -16.74
N GLU A 62 -8.52 -8.39 -17.93
CA GLU A 62 -9.58 -7.97 -18.86
C GLU A 62 -10.99 -8.30 -18.33
N ALA A 63 -11.14 -9.43 -17.62
CA ALA A 63 -12.39 -9.76 -16.95
C ALA A 63 -12.75 -8.72 -15.87
N LEU A 64 -11.78 -8.33 -15.04
CA LEU A 64 -11.98 -7.29 -14.01
C LEU A 64 -12.29 -5.92 -14.62
N LYS A 65 -11.61 -5.53 -15.71
CA LYS A 65 -11.96 -4.29 -16.44
C LYS A 65 -13.39 -4.33 -16.98
N SER A 66 -13.81 -5.47 -17.53
CA SER A 66 -15.16 -5.67 -18.04
C SER A 66 -16.20 -5.55 -16.92
N GLN A 67 -15.91 -6.13 -15.76
CA GLN A 67 -16.75 -6.02 -14.56
C GLN A 67 -16.91 -4.56 -14.12
N VAL A 68 -15.82 -3.80 -14.01
CA VAL A 68 -15.86 -2.36 -13.67
C VAL A 68 -16.69 -1.58 -14.71
N LYS A 69 -16.51 -1.86 -16.00
CA LYS A 69 -17.27 -1.21 -17.08
C LYS A 69 -18.77 -1.47 -16.97
N VAL A 70 -19.19 -2.69 -16.60
CA VAL A 70 -20.59 -3.01 -16.37
C VAL A 70 -21.12 -2.24 -15.15
N TRP A 71 -20.35 -2.19 -14.07
CA TRP A 71 -20.73 -1.53 -12.83
C TRP A 71 -20.86 0.00 -12.95
N THR A 72 -20.24 0.63 -13.94
CA THR A 72 -20.41 2.08 -14.23
C THR A 72 -21.56 2.41 -15.19
N GLN A 73 -22.27 1.39 -15.72
CA GLN A 73 -23.39 1.63 -16.64
C GLN A 73 -24.61 2.26 -15.94
N PRO A 74 -25.51 2.95 -16.69
CA PRO A 74 -26.74 3.50 -16.13
C PRO A 74 -27.54 2.49 -15.31
N GLY A 75 -27.99 2.92 -14.14
CA GLY A 75 -28.75 2.08 -13.18
C GLY A 75 -27.89 1.17 -12.30
N GLN A 76 -26.56 1.20 -12.43
CA GLN A 76 -25.64 0.47 -11.56
C GLN A 76 -25.07 1.38 -10.46
N PRO A 77 -24.56 0.80 -9.35
CA PRO A 77 -24.09 1.60 -8.21
C PRO A 77 -22.91 2.54 -8.52
N GLY A 78 -22.14 2.26 -9.57
CA GLY A 78 -20.97 3.04 -9.98
C GLY A 78 -21.24 4.10 -11.04
N HIS A 79 -22.48 4.26 -11.47
CA HIS A 79 -22.84 5.21 -12.52
C HIS A 79 -22.52 6.66 -12.11
N GLU A 80 -21.94 7.44 -13.02
CA GLU A 80 -21.58 8.86 -12.83
C GLU A 80 -20.61 9.13 -11.65
N ILE A 81 -19.88 8.09 -11.18
CA ILE A 81 -18.87 8.26 -10.11
C ILE A 81 -17.50 8.61 -10.69
N LEU A 82 -17.06 7.89 -11.72
CA LEU A 82 -15.68 7.94 -12.23
C LEU A 82 -15.54 8.69 -13.56
N SER A 83 -16.59 8.70 -14.36
CA SER A 83 -16.66 9.34 -15.68
C SER A 83 -18.06 9.89 -15.92
N ASP A 84 -18.20 10.69 -16.97
CA ASP A 84 -19.49 11.14 -17.51
C ASP A 84 -20.34 11.97 -16.52
N THR A 85 -19.66 12.69 -15.62
CA THR A 85 -20.23 13.65 -14.66
C THR A 85 -19.40 14.94 -14.65
N ASP A 86 -20.00 16.05 -14.24
CA ASP A 86 -19.31 17.36 -14.12
C ASP A 86 -18.26 17.36 -13.00
N SER A 87 -18.36 16.46 -12.02
CA SER A 87 -17.46 16.36 -10.87
C SER A 87 -17.08 14.89 -10.58
N PRO A 88 -16.25 14.26 -11.43
CA PRO A 88 -15.89 12.87 -11.23
C PRO A 88 -14.95 12.70 -10.03
N ILE A 89 -15.13 11.61 -9.29
CA ILE A 89 -14.19 11.24 -8.22
C ILE A 89 -12.83 10.93 -8.85
N ARG A 90 -11.79 11.59 -8.33
CA ARG A 90 -10.40 11.28 -8.66
C ARG A 90 -9.89 10.18 -7.74
N LEU A 91 -9.50 9.06 -8.34
CA LEU A 91 -8.91 7.93 -7.64
C LEU A 91 -7.39 8.04 -7.60
N TYR A 92 -6.82 7.99 -6.40
CA TYR A 92 -5.38 7.89 -6.17
C TYR A 92 -5.08 6.58 -5.44
N ILE A 93 -4.14 5.79 -5.97
CA ILE A 93 -3.64 4.60 -5.30
C ILE A 93 -2.36 4.99 -4.57
N PHE A 94 -2.33 4.75 -3.27
CA PHE A 94 -1.18 5.02 -2.42
C PHE A 94 -0.72 3.70 -1.79
N ASP A 95 0.49 3.28 -2.18
CA ASP A 95 1.09 2.01 -1.78
C ASP A 95 2.39 2.27 -1.01
N GLY A 96 2.61 1.52 0.07
CA GLY A 96 3.74 1.70 0.96
C GLY A 96 3.77 0.67 2.09
N PHE A 97 4.96 0.30 2.52
CA PHE A 97 5.17 -0.79 3.49
C PHE A 97 4.93 -0.40 4.96
N LEU A 98 4.95 0.90 5.29
CA LEU A 98 4.75 1.42 6.66
C LEU A 98 3.42 2.15 6.87
N LEU A 99 2.51 2.13 5.89
CA LEU A 99 1.32 2.99 5.92
C LEU A 99 0.49 2.82 7.20
N TYR A 100 0.43 1.61 7.77
CA TYR A 100 -0.35 1.32 8.97
C TYR A 100 0.51 1.17 10.25
N SER A 101 1.78 1.58 10.20
CA SER A 101 2.61 1.69 11.41
C SER A 101 2.16 2.86 12.30
N LYS A 102 2.49 2.84 13.60
CA LYS A 102 2.15 3.96 14.49
C LYS A 102 2.75 5.30 14.04
N SER A 103 3.97 5.26 13.51
CA SER A 103 4.70 6.45 13.03
C SER A 103 4.00 7.15 11.87
N LEU A 104 3.18 6.42 11.11
CA LEU A 104 2.44 6.92 9.95
C LEU A 104 0.98 7.26 10.25
N ALA A 105 0.58 7.34 11.53
CA ALA A 105 -0.77 7.76 11.92
C ALA A 105 -1.26 9.07 11.26
N PRO A 106 -0.43 10.13 11.09
CA PRO A 106 -0.85 11.34 10.38
C PRO A 106 -1.25 11.06 8.92
N VAL A 107 -0.55 10.13 8.28
CA VAL A 107 -0.76 9.75 6.88
C VAL A 107 -2.01 8.87 6.73
N GLN A 108 -2.26 7.97 7.68
CA GLN A 108 -3.45 7.13 7.70
C GLN A 108 -4.75 7.93 7.69
N SER A 109 -4.75 9.10 8.33
CA SER A 109 -5.92 10.00 8.37
C SER A 109 -6.32 10.53 6.98
N GLN A 110 -5.38 10.51 6.03
CA GLN A 110 -5.57 10.99 4.66
C GLN A 110 -6.03 9.89 3.68
N ILE A 111 -6.19 8.64 4.13
CA ILE A 111 -6.54 7.48 3.29
C ILE A 111 -8.01 7.12 3.48
N ASP A 112 -8.81 7.21 2.42
CA ASP A 112 -10.26 6.96 2.46
C ASP A 112 -10.61 5.47 2.45
N ILE A 113 -9.90 4.67 1.64
CA ILE A 113 -10.06 3.20 1.57
C ILE A 113 -8.73 2.55 1.95
N LYS A 114 -8.68 1.88 3.10
CA LYS A 114 -7.46 1.28 3.64
C LYS A 114 -7.42 -0.22 3.37
N LEU A 115 -6.59 -0.64 2.43
CA LEU A 115 -6.33 -2.05 2.12
C LEU A 115 -5.04 -2.51 2.83
N PHE A 116 -5.08 -3.64 3.51
CA PHE A 116 -3.94 -4.24 4.19
C PHE A 116 -3.65 -5.64 3.65
N LEU A 117 -2.48 -5.78 3.02
CA LEU A 117 -2.01 -7.03 2.44
C LEU A 117 -1.08 -7.74 3.41
N ARG A 118 -1.20 -9.06 3.51
CA ARG A 118 -0.47 -9.88 4.46
C ARG A 118 0.28 -11.01 3.76
N VAL A 119 1.51 -11.25 4.22
CA VAL A 119 2.42 -12.26 3.68
C VAL A 119 3.21 -12.86 4.84
N SER A 120 3.51 -14.15 4.76
CA SER A 120 4.35 -14.82 5.75
C SER A 120 5.79 -14.33 5.67
N TYR A 121 6.53 -14.51 6.76
CA TYR A 121 7.97 -14.28 6.80
C TYR A 121 8.69 -15.01 5.66
N GLU A 122 8.37 -16.28 5.46
CA GLU A 122 9.02 -17.14 4.46
C GLU A 122 8.83 -16.59 3.05
N LYS A 123 7.59 -16.25 2.66
CA LYS A 123 7.33 -15.68 1.33
C LYS A 123 7.86 -14.26 1.19
N ALA A 124 7.77 -13.44 2.24
CA ALA A 124 8.31 -12.08 2.22
C ALA A 124 9.83 -12.11 1.98
N LYS A 125 10.54 -12.96 2.72
CA LYS A 125 11.99 -13.17 2.58
C LYS A 125 12.36 -13.67 1.19
N GLY A 126 11.73 -14.75 0.72
CA GLY A 126 12.02 -15.29 -0.61
C GLY A 126 11.79 -14.28 -1.73
N ARG A 127 10.73 -13.46 -1.63
CA ARG A 127 10.46 -12.38 -2.60
C ARG A 127 11.47 -11.24 -2.51
N ARG A 128 11.87 -10.83 -1.29
CA ARG A 128 12.79 -9.72 -1.06
C ARG A 128 14.20 -10.07 -1.53
N GLU A 129 14.69 -11.27 -1.21
CA GLU A 129 16.02 -11.75 -1.62
C GLU A 129 16.10 -12.04 -3.13
N ALA A 130 14.98 -12.28 -3.81
CA ALA A 130 14.94 -12.46 -5.26
C ALA A 130 14.92 -11.14 -6.05
N ARG A 131 14.81 -9.98 -5.39
CA ARG A 131 14.85 -8.67 -6.07
C ARG A 131 16.28 -8.37 -6.51
N SER A 132 16.42 -7.81 -7.71
CA SER A 132 17.74 -7.49 -8.27
C SER A 132 18.45 -6.33 -7.57
N GLY A 133 17.76 -5.57 -6.72
CA GLY A 133 18.22 -4.34 -6.07
C GLY A 133 17.26 -3.17 -6.31
N TYR A 134 17.64 -1.99 -5.84
CA TYR A 134 16.84 -0.77 -5.84
C TYR A 134 17.64 0.40 -6.38
N VAL A 135 17.01 1.22 -7.23
CA VAL A 135 17.56 2.51 -7.62
C VAL A 135 17.24 3.52 -6.52
N THR A 136 18.27 4.21 -6.04
CA THR A 136 18.19 5.22 -4.98
C THR A 136 18.75 6.56 -5.48
N LEU A 137 18.52 7.63 -4.71
CA LEU A 137 19.13 8.94 -4.98
C LEU A 137 20.66 8.91 -5.01
N GLU A 138 21.26 7.97 -4.27
CA GLU A 138 22.70 7.88 -4.05
C GLU A 138 23.36 6.80 -4.93
N GLY A 139 22.58 6.10 -5.76
CA GLY A 139 23.05 5.02 -6.64
C GLY A 139 22.21 3.76 -6.54
N PHE A 140 22.83 2.60 -6.63
CA PHE A 140 22.16 1.30 -6.58
C PHE A 140 22.32 0.64 -5.21
N TRP A 141 21.23 0.17 -4.63
CA TRP A 141 21.22 -0.57 -3.36
C TRP A 141 20.83 -2.03 -3.61
N GLU A 142 21.65 -2.96 -3.12
CA GLU A 142 21.31 -4.37 -3.05
C GLU A 142 21.35 -4.78 -1.57
N ASP A 143 20.32 -5.50 -1.13
CA ASP A 143 20.23 -5.94 0.25
C ASP A 143 21.42 -6.84 0.60
N PRO A 144 22.23 -6.52 1.64
CA PRO A 144 23.34 -7.36 2.02
C PRO A 144 22.88 -8.70 2.61
N PRO A 145 23.74 -9.72 2.66
CA PRO A 145 23.37 -11.04 3.21
C PRO A 145 22.78 -10.96 4.63
N GLY A 146 21.59 -11.54 4.79
CA GLY A 146 20.84 -11.56 6.05
C GLY A 146 20.13 -10.25 6.41
N TYR A 147 20.03 -9.30 5.47
CA TYR A 147 19.35 -8.01 5.69
C TYR A 147 17.86 -8.20 6.05
N VAL A 148 17.18 -9.16 5.42
CA VAL A 148 15.77 -9.46 5.76
C VAL A 148 15.62 -9.87 7.21
N ASP A 149 16.49 -10.77 7.68
CA ASP A 149 16.43 -11.33 9.02
C ASP A 149 16.82 -10.32 10.11
N LYS A 150 17.74 -9.42 9.77
CA LYS A 150 18.33 -8.47 10.72
C LYS A 150 17.61 -7.12 10.74
N ILE A 151 16.97 -6.73 9.65
CA ILE A 151 16.43 -5.39 9.45
C ILE A 151 14.96 -5.45 9.03
N VAL A 152 14.67 -5.95 7.84
CA VAL A 152 13.34 -5.83 7.21
C VAL A 152 12.24 -6.45 8.08
N TRP A 153 12.40 -7.73 8.44
CA TRP A 153 11.37 -8.44 9.19
C TRP A 153 11.26 -7.97 10.64
N PRO A 154 12.36 -7.78 11.40
CA PRO A 154 12.28 -7.19 12.74
C PRO A 154 11.58 -5.82 12.77
N ASN A 155 11.82 -4.98 11.76
CA ASN A 155 11.15 -3.68 11.68
C ASN A 155 9.67 -3.82 11.36
N TYR A 156 9.31 -4.66 10.39
CA TYR A 156 7.91 -4.97 10.10
C TYR A 156 7.16 -5.43 11.37
N VAL A 157 7.78 -6.33 12.14
CA VAL A 157 7.24 -6.80 13.42
C VAL A 157 7.10 -5.63 14.40
N GLU A 158 8.14 -4.83 14.62
CA GLU A 158 8.08 -3.73 15.59
C GLU A 158 6.97 -2.72 15.25
N ASP A 159 6.86 -2.35 13.98
CA ASP A 159 5.94 -1.33 13.49
C ASP A 159 4.48 -1.79 13.46
N HIS A 160 4.23 -3.10 13.36
CA HIS A 160 2.89 -3.65 13.16
C HIS A 160 2.40 -4.59 14.26
N LYS A 161 3.26 -5.14 15.15
CA LYS A 161 2.85 -6.08 16.22
C LYS A 161 1.68 -5.58 17.05
N TRP A 162 1.52 -4.27 17.20
CA TRP A 162 0.43 -3.67 17.95
C TRP A 162 -0.96 -3.99 17.36
N MET A 163 -1.03 -4.25 16.05
CA MET A 163 -2.24 -4.59 15.31
C MET A 163 -2.68 -6.06 15.49
N PHE A 164 -1.83 -6.91 16.06
CA PHE A 164 -2.03 -8.36 16.09
C PHE A 164 -2.14 -8.92 17.51
N GLU A 165 -2.94 -9.98 17.65
CA GLU A 165 -3.09 -10.71 18.90
C GLU A 165 -1.75 -11.27 19.36
N GLY A 166 -1.40 -11.04 20.63
CA GLY A 166 -0.12 -11.46 21.20
C GLY A 166 1.13 -10.85 20.54
N GLY A 167 0.98 -9.90 19.61
CA GLY A 167 2.08 -9.34 18.82
C GLY A 167 2.55 -10.22 17.66
N ASP A 168 1.80 -11.28 17.32
CA ASP A 168 2.13 -12.19 16.22
C ASP A 168 1.63 -11.65 14.88
N VAL A 169 2.53 -11.06 14.09
CA VAL A 169 2.20 -10.46 12.77
C VAL A 169 1.71 -11.47 11.72
N GLU A 170 1.99 -12.75 11.93
CA GLU A 170 1.48 -13.85 11.10
C GLU A 170 0.13 -14.38 11.63
N GLY A 171 -0.26 -13.98 12.84
CA GLY A 171 -1.47 -14.41 13.55
C GLY A 171 -2.74 -13.64 13.19
N GLN A 172 -3.64 -13.48 14.17
CA GLN A 172 -4.91 -12.78 13.97
C GLN A 172 -4.74 -11.27 14.22
N LEU A 173 -5.41 -10.47 13.40
CA LEU A 173 -5.53 -9.03 13.67
C LEU A 173 -6.52 -8.83 14.82
N LYS A 174 -6.25 -7.81 15.65
CA LYS A 174 -7.18 -7.44 16.71
C LYS A 174 -8.42 -6.77 16.11
N GLU A 175 -9.58 -7.20 16.57
CA GLU A 175 -10.87 -6.73 16.04
C GLU A 175 -11.07 -5.22 16.24
N ASP A 176 -10.63 -4.70 17.39
CA ASP A 176 -10.70 -3.27 17.73
C ASP A 176 -9.85 -2.43 16.76
N VAL A 177 -8.61 -2.85 16.49
CA VAL A 177 -7.72 -2.14 15.54
C VAL A 177 -8.28 -2.15 14.12
N VAL A 178 -8.82 -3.29 13.67
CA VAL A 178 -9.45 -3.40 12.34
C VAL A 178 -10.64 -2.46 12.24
N SER A 179 -11.48 -2.40 13.27
CA SER A 179 -12.65 -1.51 13.33
C SER A 179 -12.23 -0.04 13.36
N ASP A 180 -11.35 0.34 14.28
CA ASP A 180 -10.93 1.73 14.51
C ASP A 180 -10.25 2.34 13.28
N LEU A 181 -9.42 1.56 12.59
CA LEU A 181 -8.79 2.01 11.35
C LEU A 181 -9.69 1.80 10.13
N SER A 182 -10.81 1.09 10.24
CA SER A 182 -11.63 0.64 9.10
C SER A 182 -10.80 -0.12 8.05
N LEU A 183 -9.89 -0.98 8.52
CA LEU A 183 -8.98 -1.73 7.66
C LEU A 183 -9.74 -2.83 6.91
N LYS A 184 -9.51 -2.89 5.60
CA LYS A 184 -9.92 -4.00 4.76
C LYS A 184 -8.71 -4.92 4.60
N CYS A 185 -8.81 -6.13 5.12
CA CYS A 185 -7.75 -7.12 5.01
C CYS A 185 -8.13 -8.17 3.97
N GLN A 186 -7.14 -8.77 3.31
CA GLN A 186 -7.37 -9.82 2.32
C GLN A 186 -8.17 -10.98 2.93
N ASP A 187 -9.18 -11.43 2.20
CA ASP A 187 -9.93 -12.63 2.55
C ASP A 187 -9.01 -13.87 2.46
N GLY A 188 -9.01 -14.69 3.50
CA GLY A 188 -8.28 -15.97 3.53
C GLY A 188 -6.94 -15.97 4.28
N GLY A 189 -6.50 -14.83 4.83
CA GLY A 189 -5.34 -14.76 5.72
C GLY A 189 -4.02 -14.40 5.02
N LEU A 190 -2.94 -15.09 5.39
CA LEU A 190 -1.61 -14.86 4.82
C LEU A 190 -1.50 -15.40 3.41
N ASP A 191 -0.55 -14.87 2.65
CA ASP A 191 0.05 -15.58 1.51
C ASP A 191 -0.87 -15.83 0.32
N ILE A 192 -1.98 -15.10 0.28
CA ILE A 192 -2.96 -15.08 -0.80
C ILE A 192 -2.29 -14.69 -2.12
N ASP A 193 -2.67 -15.39 -3.19
CA ASP A 193 -2.13 -15.13 -4.52
C ASP A 193 -2.60 -13.78 -5.07
N MET A 194 -1.84 -13.24 -6.01
CA MET A 194 -2.12 -11.90 -6.55
C MET A 194 -3.40 -11.82 -7.37
N THR A 195 -3.90 -12.94 -7.95
CA THR A 195 -5.16 -12.93 -8.70
C THR A 195 -6.33 -12.76 -7.73
N THR A 196 -6.34 -13.55 -6.66
CA THR A 196 -7.35 -13.43 -5.59
C THR A 196 -7.27 -12.06 -4.91
N THR A 197 -6.05 -11.59 -4.64
CA THR A 197 -5.82 -10.25 -4.07
C THR A 197 -6.37 -9.13 -4.96
N LEU A 198 -6.11 -9.18 -6.26
CA LEU A 198 -6.59 -8.15 -7.19
C LEU A 198 -8.12 -8.17 -7.30
N LYS A 199 -8.73 -9.35 -7.36
CA LYS A 199 -10.20 -9.52 -7.36
C LYS A 199 -10.83 -8.88 -6.13
N TRP A 200 -10.29 -9.20 -4.95
CA TRP A 200 -10.73 -8.63 -3.67
C TRP A 200 -10.57 -7.11 -3.61
N ALA A 201 -9.42 -6.57 -4.03
CA ALA A 201 -9.16 -5.14 -4.03
C ALA A 201 -10.12 -4.38 -4.96
N VAL A 202 -10.35 -4.90 -6.18
CA VAL A 202 -11.29 -4.30 -7.14
C VAL A 202 -12.71 -4.30 -6.57
N ALA A 203 -13.18 -5.42 -6.03
CA ALA A 203 -14.50 -5.51 -5.41
C ALA A 203 -14.63 -4.52 -4.24
N THR A 204 -13.63 -4.47 -3.36
CA THR A 204 -13.61 -3.57 -2.19
C THR A 204 -13.72 -2.10 -2.60
N VAL A 205 -12.98 -1.68 -3.64
CA VAL A 205 -13.02 -0.30 -4.14
C VAL A 205 -14.39 0.00 -4.76
N MET A 206 -14.93 -0.90 -5.61
CA MET A 206 -16.24 -0.74 -6.22
C MET A 206 -17.38 -0.64 -5.19
N GLU A 207 -17.31 -1.42 -4.12
CA GLU A 207 -18.30 -1.38 -3.03
C GLU A 207 -18.20 -0.10 -2.19
N SER A 208 -16.98 0.42 -2.01
CA SER A 208 -16.73 1.60 -1.17
C SER A 208 -17.04 2.91 -1.89
N LEU A 209 -16.76 3.01 -3.20
CA LEU A 209 -16.87 4.27 -3.94
C LEU A 209 -18.24 4.99 -3.84
N PRO A 210 -19.39 4.29 -3.92
CA PRO A 210 -20.70 4.94 -3.85
C PRO A 210 -20.97 5.71 -2.56
N SER A 211 -20.33 5.38 -1.43
CA SER A 211 -20.51 6.17 -0.20
C SER A 211 -19.85 7.54 -0.27
N PHE A 212 -18.76 7.68 -1.04
CA PHE A 212 -18.07 8.96 -1.21
C PHE A 212 -18.80 9.87 -2.20
N ALA A 213 -19.42 9.31 -3.24
CA ALA A 213 -20.20 10.07 -4.21
C ALA A 213 -21.49 10.66 -3.61
N ARG A 214 -22.09 10.00 -2.61
CA ARG A 214 -23.32 10.46 -1.93
C ARG A 214 -23.06 11.47 -0.80
N GLY A 215 -21.80 11.66 -0.42
CA GLY A 215 -21.38 12.58 0.63
C GLY A 215 -20.63 13.82 0.13
N ALA A 216 -20.43 13.92 -1.20
CA ALA A 216 -19.79 15.06 -1.88
C ALA A 216 -20.83 16.10 -2.33
#